data_AF-A0A438JYI2-F1
#
_entry.id   AF-A0A438JYI2-F1
#
_cell.length_a   1.000
_cell.length_b   1.000
_cell.length_c   1.000
_cell.angle_alpha   90.00
_cell.angle_beta   90.00
_cell.angle_gamma   90.00
#
_symmetry.space_group_name_H-M   'P 1'
#
loop_
_entity.id
_entity.type
_entity.pdbx_description
1 polymer ?
#
loop_
_entity_poly.entity_id
_entity_poly.type
_entity_poly.pdbx_seq_one_letter_code
_entity_poly.pdbx_strand_id
1 'polypeptide(L)'
;MHLKDFFPSSLVISLFISILSHGFPKYVCGIDFRYATCNSSAECGRLGKIHYPFWVYGSQPQYCGHPWFCLHCHTDEAPMWISSEPFHVIDMDNRTQTLKIARIYEPSTGNFFCPIFNSSIKSTSFSYSSDVEFITFLHNCPPIEGLSSYEYPCVVLNKKQIQSYLVANTSLANRFRSRCGYSVLLPVLGSAVEGLMNGSLNVEKALSKGFEVKWTANEKQCEGCMESGGRYVSFFE
;
A
#
# COMPACT_ATOMS: atom_id res chain seq x y z
N MET A 1 -51.42 52.94 -20.45
CA MET A 1 -50.29 52.07 -20.85
C MET A 1 -50.20 50.97 -19.79
N HIS A 2 -50.92 49.85 -20.00
CA HIS A 2 -50.97 48.75 -19.05
C HIS A 2 -49.77 47.83 -19.28
N LEU A 3 -48.85 47.77 -18.30
CA LEU A 3 -47.90 46.67 -18.20
C LEU A 3 -48.70 45.40 -17.87
N LYS A 4 -48.69 44.42 -18.78
CA LYS A 4 -49.15 43.06 -18.46
C LYS A 4 -47.99 42.36 -17.78
N ASP A 5 -48.15 42.10 -16.48
CA ASP A 5 -47.26 41.23 -15.73
C ASP A 5 -47.32 39.83 -16.34
N PHE A 6 -46.24 39.44 -17.02
CA PHE A 6 -46.11 38.14 -17.65
C PHE A 6 -45.67 37.14 -16.58
N PHE A 7 -46.63 36.57 -15.86
CA PHE A 7 -46.36 35.46 -14.94
C PHE A 7 -46.06 34.21 -15.77
N PRO A 8 -44.82 33.67 -15.74
CA PRO A 8 -44.50 32.45 -16.47
C PRO A 8 -45.37 31.31 -15.94
N SER A 9 -45.97 30.53 -16.85
CA SER A 9 -46.87 29.45 -16.47
C SER A 9 -46.14 28.44 -15.57
N SER A 10 -46.86 27.84 -14.61
CA SER A 10 -46.30 26.86 -13.67
C SER A 10 -45.58 25.69 -14.36
N LEU A 11 -45.96 25.38 -15.61
CA LEU A 11 -45.32 24.35 -16.44
C LEU A 11 -43.93 24.77 -16.91
N VAL A 12 -43.75 26.06 -17.24
CA VAL A 12 -42.44 26.61 -17.63
C VAL A 12 -41.49 26.57 -16.45
N ILE A 13 -41.94 26.98 -15.26
CA ILE A 13 -41.14 26.94 -14.04
C ILE A 13 -40.73 25.48 -13.71
N SER A 14 -41.67 24.54 -13.80
CA SER A 14 -41.38 23.12 -13.56
C SER A 14 -40.39 22.51 -14.56
N LEU A 15 -40.47 22.90 -15.84
CA LEU A 15 -39.52 22.48 -16.88
C LEU A 15 -38.11 23.06 -16.64
N PHE A 16 -38.02 24.32 -16.19
CA PHE A 16 -36.72 24.90 -15.82
C PHE A 16 -36.09 24.19 -14.62
N ILE A 17 -36.89 23.80 -13.61
CA ILE A 17 -36.39 23.06 -12.43
C ILE A 17 -35.98 21.62 -12.81
N SER A 18 -36.69 20.96 -13.72
CA SER A 18 -36.31 19.62 -14.20
C SER A 18 -35.02 19.67 -15.04
N ILE A 19 -34.83 20.69 -15.87
CA ILE A 19 -33.59 20.90 -16.64
C ILE A 19 -32.41 21.21 -15.70
N LEU A 20 -32.60 22.02 -14.66
CA LEU A 20 -31.56 22.29 -13.66
C LEU A 20 -31.23 21.06 -12.79
N SER A 21 -32.17 20.15 -12.58
CA SER A 21 -31.92 18.92 -11.79
C SER A 21 -31.35 17.76 -12.62
N HIS A 22 -31.48 17.80 -13.94
CA HIS A 22 -31.03 16.73 -14.84
C HIS A 22 -29.92 17.15 -15.81
N GLY A 23 -29.55 18.45 -15.85
CA GLY A 23 -28.66 19.04 -16.85
C GLY A 23 -27.26 19.41 -16.38
N PHE A 24 -26.93 19.29 -15.10
CA PHE A 24 -25.55 19.41 -14.65
C PHE A 24 -24.90 18.02 -14.63
N PRO A 25 -23.87 17.75 -15.44
CA PRO A 25 -23.04 16.59 -15.18
C PRO A 25 -22.55 16.70 -13.74
N LYS A 26 -22.75 15.64 -12.94
CA LYS A 26 -22.29 15.57 -11.53
C LYS A 26 -20.77 15.68 -11.36
N TYR A 27 -20.06 15.84 -12.47
CA TYR A 27 -18.61 15.89 -12.59
C TYR A 27 -18.28 16.97 -13.62
N VAL A 28 -17.64 18.06 -13.18
CA VAL A 28 -17.00 19.01 -14.09
C VAL A 28 -15.55 18.54 -14.26
N CYS A 29 -15.27 17.82 -15.34
CA CYS A 29 -13.88 17.57 -15.77
C CYS A 29 -13.33 18.86 -16.39
N GLY A 30 -12.93 19.81 -15.55
CA GLY A 30 -12.19 20.98 -15.98
C GLY A 30 -10.68 20.71 -15.95
N ILE A 31 -9.96 21.15 -16.97
CA ILE A 31 -8.50 21.33 -16.86
C ILE A 31 -8.29 22.50 -15.90
N ASP A 32 -8.00 22.21 -14.65
CA ASP A 32 -7.43 23.21 -13.76
C ASP A 32 -5.92 23.28 -14.08
N PHE A 33 -5.46 24.47 -14.49
CA PHE A 33 -4.07 24.71 -14.90
C PHE A 33 -3.03 24.26 -13.86
N ARG A 34 -3.40 24.17 -12.58
CA ARG A 34 -2.55 23.60 -11.52
C ARG A 34 -2.15 22.15 -11.83
N TYR A 35 -3.09 21.37 -12.35
CA TYR A 35 -2.91 19.95 -12.66
C TYR A 35 -2.23 19.68 -14.00
N ALA A 36 -2.05 20.70 -14.84
CA ALA A 36 -1.29 20.57 -16.08
C ALA A 36 0.16 20.09 -15.82
N THR A 37 0.69 20.42 -14.64
CA THR A 37 2.03 20.02 -14.19
C THR A 37 2.12 18.57 -13.70
N CYS A 38 0.99 17.90 -13.43
CA CYS A 38 0.98 16.53 -12.90
C CYS A 38 1.40 15.46 -13.91
N ASN A 39 1.42 15.80 -15.20
CA ASN A 39 1.97 14.92 -16.24
C ASN A 39 3.50 14.99 -16.35
N SER A 40 4.18 15.64 -15.40
CA SER A 40 5.63 15.47 -15.28
C SER A 40 5.94 14.01 -14.93
N SER A 41 6.86 13.38 -15.68
CA SER A 41 7.30 12.02 -15.39
C SER A 41 8.17 12.05 -14.13
N ALA A 42 7.59 11.70 -12.98
CA ALA A 42 8.36 11.42 -11.78
C ALA A 42 8.98 10.02 -11.90
N GLU A 43 10.26 9.92 -11.55
CA GLU A 43 10.99 8.66 -11.52
C GLU A 43 11.41 8.32 -10.08
N CYS A 44 11.45 7.03 -9.76
CA CYS A 44 11.76 6.55 -8.42
C CYS A 44 12.79 5.41 -8.47
N GLY A 45 14.07 5.78 -8.59
CA GLY A 45 15.18 4.82 -8.61
C GLY A 45 14.93 3.66 -9.57
N ARG A 46 14.98 2.43 -9.05
CA ARG A 46 14.76 1.18 -9.81
C ARG A 46 13.32 0.95 -10.28
N LEU A 47 12.33 1.59 -9.66
CA LEU A 47 10.92 1.48 -10.08
C LEU A 47 10.66 2.22 -11.40
N GLY A 48 11.59 3.09 -11.81
CA GLY A 48 11.46 3.87 -13.04
C GLY A 48 10.33 4.88 -12.93
N LYS A 49 9.55 5.03 -14.01
CA LYS A 49 8.49 6.03 -14.11
C LYS A 49 7.29 5.66 -13.22
N ILE A 50 6.87 6.65 -12.45
CA ILE A 50 5.73 6.55 -11.55
C ILE A 50 4.50 7.13 -12.23
N HIS A 51 3.41 6.39 -12.16
CA HIS A 51 2.14 6.72 -12.77
C HIS A 51 1.06 6.92 -11.70
N TYR A 52 0.10 7.78 -12.01
CA TYR A 52 -1.12 7.90 -11.22
C TYR A 52 -1.76 6.50 -11.03
N PRO A 53 -2.22 6.13 -9.81
CA PRO A 53 -2.50 7.00 -8.66
C PRO A 53 -1.29 7.33 -7.77
N PHE A 54 -0.13 6.75 -8.05
CA PHE A 54 1.09 7.02 -7.29
C PHE A 54 1.70 8.36 -7.66
N TRP A 55 2.40 8.95 -6.69
CA TRP A 55 3.13 10.20 -6.88
C TRP A 55 4.36 10.24 -5.98
N VAL A 56 5.36 11.01 -6.39
CA VAL A 56 6.65 11.09 -5.69
C VAL A 56 6.76 12.36 -4.87
N TYR A 57 6.96 12.19 -3.56
CA TYR A 57 7.18 13.30 -2.64
C TYR A 57 8.40 14.13 -3.04
N GLY A 58 8.24 15.45 -3.12
CA GLY A 58 9.32 16.37 -3.50
C GLY A 58 9.56 16.50 -5.01
N SER A 59 9.07 15.58 -5.84
CA SER A 59 9.14 15.69 -7.31
C SER A 59 7.81 16.13 -7.93
N GLN A 60 6.69 15.79 -7.30
CA GLN A 60 5.35 16.18 -7.74
C GLN A 60 4.60 16.89 -6.61
N PRO A 61 3.74 17.88 -6.92
CA PRO A 61 2.75 18.38 -5.97
C PRO A 61 1.85 17.28 -5.44
N GLN A 62 1.44 17.37 -4.17
CA GLN A 62 0.59 16.36 -3.50
C GLN A 62 -0.73 16.09 -4.24
N TYR A 63 -1.28 17.09 -4.93
CA TYR A 63 -2.52 16.96 -5.67
C TYR A 63 -2.38 16.17 -6.99
N CYS A 64 -1.17 15.76 -7.38
CA CYS A 64 -0.92 14.98 -8.59
C CYS A 64 -1.11 13.46 -8.43
N GLY A 65 -1.39 12.99 -7.23
CA GLY A 65 -1.69 11.58 -6.98
C GLY A 65 -2.64 11.40 -5.81
N HIS A 66 -2.97 10.15 -5.53
CA HIS A 66 -3.87 9.81 -4.44
C HIS A 66 -3.15 9.95 -3.08
N PRO A 67 -3.77 10.51 -2.04
CA PRO A 67 -3.12 10.76 -0.75
C PRO A 67 -2.45 9.52 -0.11
N TRP A 68 -3.03 8.34 -0.31
CA TRP A 68 -2.51 7.05 0.20
C TRP A 68 -1.42 6.39 -0.66
N PHE A 69 -1.00 7.03 -1.75
CA PHE A 69 -0.13 6.44 -2.78
C PHE A 69 1.16 7.27 -2.95
N CYS A 70 1.64 7.87 -1.87
CA CYS A 70 2.86 8.67 -1.84
C CYS A 70 4.10 7.79 -1.72
N LEU A 71 5.05 7.96 -2.64
CA LEU A 71 6.38 7.34 -2.60
C LEU A 71 7.41 8.38 -2.14
N HIS A 72 8.27 7.99 -1.21
CA HIS A 72 9.38 8.81 -0.72
C HIS A 72 10.69 8.30 -1.34
N CYS A 73 10.94 8.69 -2.58
CA CYS A 73 12.03 8.13 -3.36
C CYS A 73 13.39 8.73 -2.96
N HIS A 74 14.36 7.84 -2.75
CA HIS A 74 15.79 8.13 -2.63
C HIS A 74 16.54 7.22 -3.61
N THR A 75 17.81 7.51 -3.94
CA THR A 75 18.58 6.90 -5.05
C THR A 75 18.22 5.45 -5.40
N ASP A 76 18.17 4.56 -4.41
CA ASP A 76 17.82 3.14 -4.57
C ASP A 76 16.64 2.66 -3.69
N GLU A 77 15.94 3.58 -3.00
CA GLU A 77 14.88 3.23 -2.05
C GLU A 77 13.56 3.92 -2.38
N ALA A 78 12.46 3.16 -2.25
CA ALA A 78 11.11 3.66 -2.45
C ALA A 78 10.20 3.34 -1.24
N PRO A 79 10.44 3.95 -0.07
CA PRO A 79 9.54 3.80 1.07
C PRO A 79 8.16 4.41 0.81
N MET A 80 7.15 3.72 1.31
CA MET A 80 5.76 4.18 1.38
C MET A 80 5.12 3.78 2.70
N TRP A 81 4.09 4.49 3.12
CA TRP A 81 3.35 4.19 4.35
C TRP A 81 2.01 3.55 4.02
N ILE A 82 1.76 2.38 4.58
CA ILE A 82 0.48 1.68 4.49
C ILE A 82 -0.04 1.47 5.90
N SER A 83 -1.19 2.05 6.24
CA SER A 83 -1.77 1.98 7.60
C SER A 83 -0.79 2.46 8.69
N SER A 84 -0.05 3.54 8.39
CA SER A 84 1.01 4.11 9.25
C SER A 84 2.27 3.26 9.44
N GLU A 85 2.36 2.10 8.79
CA GLU A 85 3.55 1.26 8.78
C GLU A 85 4.39 1.53 7.53
N PRO A 86 5.72 1.69 7.67
CA PRO A 86 6.57 1.95 6.53
C PRO A 86 7.00 0.65 5.83
N PHE A 87 6.91 0.63 4.51
CA PHE A 87 7.32 -0.47 3.65
C PHE A 87 8.22 0.01 2.54
N HIS A 88 9.20 -0.80 2.16
CA HIS A 88 9.97 -0.61 0.94
C HIS A 88 9.23 -1.23 -0.24
N VAL A 89 8.99 -0.45 -1.29
CA VAL A 89 8.42 -0.95 -2.56
C VAL A 89 9.54 -1.56 -3.41
N ILE A 90 9.46 -2.87 -3.61
CA ILE A 90 10.42 -3.65 -4.41
C ILE A 90 10.07 -3.55 -5.89
N ASP A 91 8.78 -3.70 -6.21
CA ASP A 91 8.29 -3.75 -7.58
C ASP A 91 6.84 -3.28 -7.66
N MET A 92 6.44 -2.82 -8.84
CA MET A 92 5.10 -2.32 -9.12
C MET A 92 4.62 -2.79 -10.49
N ASP A 93 3.43 -3.38 -10.52
CA ASP A 93 2.74 -3.71 -11.76
C ASP A 93 1.41 -2.97 -11.85
N ASN A 94 1.37 -1.97 -12.73
CA ASN A 94 0.18 -1.14 -12.93
C ASN A 94 -0.94 -1.89 -13.68
N ARG A 95 -0.63 -2.96 -14.43
CA ARG A 95 -1.63 -3.72 -15.18
C ARG A 95 -2.44 -4.64 -14.27
N THR A 96 -1.77 -5.25 -13.29
CA THR A 96 -2.41 -6.13 -12.31
C THR A 96 -2.80 -5.40 -11.03
N GLN A 97 -2.51 -4.10 -10.94
CA GLN A 97 -2.68 -3.26 -9.76
C GLN A 97 -2.02 -3.88 -8.52
N THR A 98 -0.77 -4.33 -8.67
CA THR A 98 -0.02 -5.03 -7.62
C THR A 98 1.22 -4.25 -7.23
N LEU A 99 1.50 -4.19 -5.93
CA LEU A 99 2.79 -3.80 -5.39
C LEU A 99 3.42 -5.00 -4.71
N LYS A 100 4.72 -5.17 -4.94
CA LYS A 100 5.56 -6.05 -4.15
C LYS A 100 6.29 -5.22 -3.11
N ILE A 101 6.05 -5.50 -1.84
CA ILE A 101 6.58 -4.71 -0.73
C ILE A 101 7.31 -5.58 0.28
N ALA A 102 8.32 -5.02 0.94
CA ALA A 102 9.00 -5.62 2.07
C ALA A 102 9.02 -4.65 3.25
N ARG A 103 9.13 -5.20 4.46
CA ARG A 103 9.34 -4.36 5.65
C ARG A 103 10.71 -3.69 5.58
N ILE A 104 10.78 -2.45 6.03
CA ILE A 104 12.03 -1.70 6.05
C ILE A 104 13.01 -2.36 7.03
N TYR A 105 14.24 -2.50 6.55
CA TYR A 105 15.39 -2.98 7.29
C TYR A 105 16.01 -1.83 8.09
N GLU A 106 16.53 -2.09 9.28
CA GLU A 106 17.32 -1.11 10.04
C GLU A 106 18.73 -1.02 9.44
N PRO A 107 19.08 0.08 8.73
CA PRO A 107 20.31 0.15 7.95
C PRO A 107 21.58 0.13 8.82
N SER A 108 21.46 0.54 10.10
CA SER A 108 22.58 0.65 11.03
C SER A 108 23.02 -0.69 11.63
N THR A 109 22.10 -1.66 11.76
CA THR A 109 22.39 -2.95 12.41
C THR A 109 22.40 -4.10 11.46
N GLY A 110 21.89 -3.90 10.25
CA GLY A 110 21.78 -5.01 9.35
C GLY A 110 20.62 -5.95 9.68
N ASN A 111 19.58 -5.48 10.39
CA ASN A 111 18.49 -6.34 10.85
C ASN A 111 17.11 -5.70 10.65
N PHE A 112 16.06 -6.51 10.62
CA PHE A 112 14.68 -5.99 10.63
C PHE A 112 14.29 -5.54 12.03
N PHE A 113 13.35 -4.59 12.15
CA PHE A 113 12.65 -4.39 13.41
C PHE A 113 11.76 -5.60 13.72
N CYS A 114 11.82 -6.09 14.97
CA CYS A 114 10.98 -7.21 15.36
C CYS A 114 9.50 -6.81 15.25
N PRO A 115 8.64 -7.59 14.58
CA PRO A 115 7.21 -7.36 14.60
C PRO A 115 6.66 -7.60 16.01
N ILE A 116 6.24 -6.52 16.65
CA ILE A 116 5.74 -6.56 18.04
C ILE A 116 4.24 -6.94 18.06
N PHE A 117 3.53 -6.79 16.93
CA PHE A 117 2.09 -7.03 16.83
C PHE A 117 1.70 -7.75 15.54
N ASN A 118 0.51 -8.37 15.53
CA ASN A 118 -0.14 -8.84 14.30
C ASN A 118 -0.52 -7.63 13.43
N SER A 119 0.44 -7.11 12.66
CA SER A 119 0.17 -6.07 11.66
C SER A 119 -0.33 -6.72 10.37
N SER A 120 -1.59 -7.13 10.39
CA SER A 120 -2.34 -7.24 9.13
C SER A 120 -2.45 -5.85 8.54
N ILE A 121 -2.25 -5.72 7.24
CA ILE A 121 -2.60 -4.50 6.52
C ILE A 121 -4.11 -4.30 6.68
N LYS A 122 -4.49 -3.15 7.24
CA LYS A 122 -5.89 -2.75 7.42
C LYS A 122 -6.10 -1.45 6.65
N SER A 123 -6.26 -1.58 5.34
CA SER A 123 -6.47 -0.45 4.44
C SER A 123 -7.66 -0.72 3.53
N THR A 124 -8.39 0.34 3.18
CA THR A 124 -9.40 0.31 2.11
C THR A 124 -8.78 0.36 0.72
N SER A 125 -7.54 0.84 0.60
CA SER A 125 -6.81 0.99 -0.66
C SER A 125 -5.83 -0.14 -0.94
N PHE A 126 -5.55 -1.01 0.04
CA PHE A 126 -4.61 -2.12 -0.10
C PHE A 126 -5.17 -3.41 0.48
N SER A 127 -5.02 -4.50 -0.25
CA SER A 127 -5.40 -5.86 0.16
C SER A 127 -4.31 -6.85 -0.24
N TYR A 128 -4.20 -8.00 0.44
CA TYR A 128 -3.22 -9.01 0.05
C TYR A 128 -3.56 -9.63 -1.30
N SER A 129 -2.54 -9.97 -2.10
CA SER A 129 -2.74 -10.79 -3.30
C SER A 129 -3.06 -12.25 -2.92
N SER A 130 -3.49 -13.05 -3.91
CA SER A 130 -3.74 -14.49 -3.72
C SER A 130 -2.48 -15.28 -3.35
N ASP A 131 -1.31 -14.73 -3.64
CA ASP A 131 -0.03 -15.43 -3.54
C ASP A 131 0.64 -15.19 -2.18
N VAL A 132 -0.03 -14.46 -1.28
CA VAL A 132 0.41 -14.20 0.08
C VAL A 132 -0.01 -15.32 1.01
N GLU A 133 0.97 -15.83 1.74
CA GLU A 133 0.79 -16.78 2.84
C GLU A 133 1.25 -16.17 4.17
N PHE A 134 0.77 -16.76 5.27
CA PHE A 134 1.06 -16.30 6.62
C PHE A 134 1.97 -17.27 7.36
N ILE A 135 3.19 -16.84 7.65
CA ILE A 135 4.19 -17.63 8.37
C ILE A 135 4.25 -17.24 9.85
N THR A 136 4.53 -18.20 10.73
CA THR A 136 4.58 -17.93 12.17
C THR A 136 5.94 -17.33 12.57
N PHE A 137 5.90 -16.12 13.12
CA PHE A 137 7.01 -15.52 13.83
C PHE A 137 6.87 -15.75 15.33
N LEU A 138 7.89 -16.34 15.93
CA LEU A 138 8.02 -16.55 17.36
C LEU A 138 9.06 -15.58 17.91
N HIS A 139 8.69 -14.81 18.93
CA HIS A 139 9.55 -13.78 19.51
C HIS A 139 9.64 -13.91 21.01
N ASN A 140 10.76 -13.44 21.58
CA ASN A 140 11.03 -13.58 23.01
C ASN A 140 11.03 -15.02 23.46
N CYS A 141 11.75 -15.85 22.71
CA CYS A 141 11.96 -17.26 23.01
C CYS A 141 13.24 -17.46 23.83
N PRO A 142 13.33 -18.51 24.67
CA PRO A 142 14.61 -19.08 25.03
C PRO A 142 15.26 -19.70 23.77
N PRO A 143 16.56 -20.06 23.83
CA PRO A 143 17.15 -20.92 22.81
C PRO A 143 16.36 -22.23 22.66
N ILE A 144 15.95 -22.55 21.44
CA ILE A 144 15.18 -23.75 21.11
C ILE A 144 16.00 -24.64 20.17
N GLU A 145 16.39 -25.80 20.68
CA GLU A 145 17.04 -26.83 19.87
C GLU A 145 16.11 -27.30 18.74
N GLY A 146 16.66 -27.42 17.53
CA GLY A 146 15.91 -27.73 16.31
C GLY A 146 15.30 -26.52 15.60
N LEU A 147 15.45 -25.29 16.12
CA LEU A 147 15.02 -24.06 15.43
C LEU A 147 16.15 -23.18 14.88
N SER A 148 17.42 -23.60 14.98
CA SER A 148 18.57 -22.77 14.59
C SER A 148 18.58 -22.34 13.12
N SER A 149 18.02 -23.14 12.21
CA SER A 149 17.88 -22.78 10.78
C SER A 149 16.78 -21.75 10.50
N TYR A 150 15.91 -21.49 11.48
CA TYR A 150 14.78 -20.56 11.38
C TYR A 150 15.06 -19.23 12.10
N GLU A 151 16.30 -18.98 12.53
CA GLU A 151 16.63 -17.76 13.24
C GLU A 151 16.28 -16.51 12.43
N TYR A 152 15.55 -15.61 13.08
CA TYR A 152 15.16 -14.32 12.54
C TYR A 152 15.89 -13.24 13.35
N PRO A 153 17.01 -12.71 12.82
CA PRO A 153 17.73 -11.65 13.50
C PRO A 153 16.92 -10.35 13.36
N CYS A 154 16.41 -9.86 14.49
CA CYS A 154 15.68 -8.61 14.55
C CYS A 154 16.02 -7.81 15.78
N VAL A 155 15.88 -6.50 15.66
CA VAL A 155 16.13 -5.56 16.75
C VAL A 155 14.82 -5.14 17.41
N VAL A 156 14.85 -5.07 18.74
CA VAL A 156 13.85 -4.36 19.53
C VAL A 156 14.48 -3.05 19.99
N LEU A 157 13.71 -1.97 19.96
CA LEU A 157 14.09 -0.70 20.59
C LEU A 157 14.53 -1.01 22.04
N ASN A 158 15.77 -0.63 22.40
CA ASN A 158 16.50 -0.95 23.65
C ASN A 158 17.52 -2.12 23.63
N LYS A 159 17.91 -2.63 22.46
CA LYS A 159 19.15 -3.44 22.24
C LYS A 159 19.32 -4.73 23.06
N LYS A 160 18.27 -5.28 23.66
CA LYS A 160 18.35 -6.64 24.20
C LYS A 160 18.21 -7.61 23.02
N GLN A 161 19.27 -8.36 22.71
CA GLN A 161 19.17 -9.41 21.71
C GLN A 161 18.24 -10.49 22.25
N ILE A 162 17.10 -10.65 21.57
CA ILE A 162 16.03 -11.55 21.97
C ILE A 162 15.85 -12.56 20.84
N GLN A 163 15.95 -13.84 21.20
CA GLN A 163 15.88 -14.92 20.23
C GLN A 163 14.49 -14.94 19.56
N SER A 164 14.51 -14.97 18.23
CA SER A 164 13.31 -14.98 17.42
C SER A 164 13.45 -15.96 16.25
N TYR A 165 12.34 -16.55 15.84
CA TYR A 165 12.30 -17.58 14.82
C TYR A 165 11.17 -17.35 13.82
N LEU A 166 11.42 -17.60 12.54
CA LEU A 166 10.43 -17.56 11.47
C LEU A 166 10.18 -18.98 10.95
N VAL A 167 9.06 -19.58 11.37
CA VAL A 167 8.82 -21.02 11.20
C VAL A 167 7.67 -21.25 10.23
N ALA A 168 8.00 -21.76 9.03
CA ALA A 168 7.06 -22.09 7.97
C ALA A 168 6.17 -23.31 8.33
N ASN A 169 6.77 -24.30 8.99
CA ASN A 169 6.05 -25.50 9.41
C ASN A 169 5.12 -25.19 10.59
N THR A 170 3.81 -25.14 10.35
CA THR A 170 2.80 -24.78 11.36
C THR A 170 2.82 -25.72 12.56
N SER A 171 2.99 -27.04 12.36
CA SER A 171 3.06 -28.02 13.44
C SER A 171 4.28 -27.82 14.33
N LEU A 172 5.42 -27.49 13.73
CA LEU A 172 6.65 -27.16 14.44
C LEU A 172 6.52 -25.84 15.22
N ALA A 173 5.93 -24.82 14.59
CA ALA A 173 5.69 -23.53 15.23
C ALA A 173 4.76 -23.67 16.44
N ASN A 174 3.67 -24.43 16.31
CA ASN A 174 2.71 -24.67 17.39
C ASN A 174 3.32 -25.43 18.57
N ARG A 175 4.23 -26.38 18.32
CA ARG A 175 4.96 -27.10 19.38
C ARG A 175 5.74 -26.15 20.30
N PHE A 176 6.32 -25.08 19.73
CA PHE A 176 7.19 -24.18 20.46
C PHE A 176 6.53 -22.86 20.87
N ARG A 177 5.32 -22.59 20.37
CA ARG A 177 4.58 -21.35 20.61
C ARG A 177 4.50 -20.96 22.09
N SER A 178 4.21 -21.90 22.98
CA SER A 178 4.06 -21.65 24.43
C SER A 178 5.37 -21.34 25.16
N ARG A 179 6.52 -21.59 24.53
CA ARG A 179 7.85 -21.28 25.09
C ARG A 179 8.30 -19.86 24.80
N CYS A 180 7.61 -19.16 23.91
CA CYS A 180 7.96 -17.82 23.46
C CYS A 180 6.99 -16.80 24.04
N GLY A 181 7.47 -15.58 24.31
CA GLY A 181 6.64 -14.51 24.84
C GLY A 181 5.56 -14.05 23.86
N TYR A 182 5.85 -14.07 22.55
CA TYR A 182 4.91 -13.63 21.53
C TYR A 182 4.93 -14.56 20.31
N SER A 183 3.77 -14.64 19.65
CA SER A 183 3.64 -15.32 18.37
C SER A 183 2.66 -14.58 17.48
N VAL A 184 3.15 -14.18 16.30
CA VAL A 184 2.42 -13.37 15.32
C VAL A 184 2.55 -14.00 13.94
N LEU A 185 1.63 -13.67 13.05
CA LEU A 185 1.66 -14.11 11.66
C LEU A 185 2.22 -13.00 10.78
N LEU A 186 3.17 -13.35 9.92
CA LEU A 186 3.78 -12.43 8.96
C LEU A 186 3.38 -12.79 7.53
N PRO A 187 3.00 -11.80 6.71
CA PRO A 187 2.77 -12.03 5.30
C PRO A 187 4.10 -12.25 4.57
N VAL A 188 4.14 -13.29 3.74
CA VAL A 188 5.25 -13.61 2.83
C VAL A 188 4.65 -14.15 1.52
N LEU A 189 5.43 -14.16 0.43
CA LEU A 189 5.02 -14.90 -0.77
C LEU A 189 4.97 -16.41 -0.50
N GLY A 190 4.03 -17.13 -1.12
CA GLY A 190 3.96 -18.60 -1.05
C GLY A 190 5.27 -19.27 -1.49
N SER A 191 5.93 -18.74 -2.53
CA SER A 191 7.28 -19.20 -2.94
C SER A 191 8.35 -19.07 -1.84
N ALA A 192 8.18 -18.14 -0.90
CA ALA A 192 9.06 -18.01 0.26
C ALA A 192 8.78 -19.09 1.31
N VAL A 193 7.50 -19.45 1.53
CA VAL A 193 7.10 -20.57 2.39
C VAL A 193 7.65 -21.88 1.84
N GLU A 194 7.43 -22.17 0.55
CA GLU A 194 7.96 -23.35 -0.12
C GLU A 194 9.48 -23.45 0.02
N GLY A 195 10.18 -22.34 -0.22
CA GLY A 195 11.63 -22.28 -0.12
C GLY A 195 12.17 -22.51 1.30
N LEU A 196 11.46 -22.02 2.32
CA LEU A 196 11.79 -22.30 3.73
C LEU A 196 11.50 -23.76 4.11
N MET A 197 10.41 -24.34 3.60
CA MET A 197 10.01 -25.71 3.88
C MET A 197 10.95 -26.74 3.26
N ASN A 198 11.43 -26.49 2.04
CA ASN A 198 12.34 -27.39 1.32
C ASN A 198 13.84 -27.07 1.56
N GLY A 199 14.14 -26.02 2.32
CA GLY A 199 15.51 -25.60 2.65
C GLY A 199 16.28 -24.88 1.53
N SER A 200 15.63 -24.52 0.42
CA SER A 200 16.27 -23.75 -0.66
C SER A 200 16.45 -22.26 -0.34
N LEU A 201 15.68 -21.74 0.62
CA LEU A 201 15.81 -20.37 1.15
C LEU A 201 16.12 -20.39 2.64
N ASN A 202 16.94 -19.43 3.06
CA ASN A 202 17.06 -19.05 4.47
C ASN A 202 16.05 -17.93 4.80
N VAL A 203 15.90 -17.63 6.09
CA VAL A 203 14.96 -16.61 6.58
C VAL A 203 15.19 -15.25 5.93
N GLU A 204 16.44 -14.81 5.83
CA GLU A 204 16.79 -13.51 5.22
C GLU A 204 16.33 -13.41 3.76
N LYS A 205 16.64 -14.42 2.93
CA LYS A 205 16.25 -14.47 1.51
C LYS A 205 14.74 -14.62 1.33
N ALA A 206 14.07 -15.32 2.26
CA ALA A 206 12.63 -15.45 2.24
C ALA A 206 11.93 -14.11 2.49
N LEU A 207 12.48 -13.28 3.39
CA LEU A 207 11.92 -11.97 3.73
C LEU A 207 12.26 -10.89 2.70
N SER A 208 13.46 -10.95 2.11
CA SER A 208 13.86 -9.99 1.07
C SER A 208 13.01 -10.13 -0.21
N LYS A 209 12.35 -11.27 -0.41
CA LYS A 209 11.31 -11.43 -1.44
C LYS A 209 10.04 -10.62 -1.15
N GLY A 210 9.80 -10.20 0.09
CA GLY A 210 8.62 -9.44 0.48
C GLY A 210 7.31 -10.22 0.36
N PHE A 211 6.23 -9.49 0.14
CA PHE A 211 4.89 -9.99 -0.12
C PHE A 211 4.13 -9.01 -1.02
N GLU A 212 3.04 -9.47 -1.62
CA GLU A 212 2.28 -8.68 -2.60
C GLU A 212 0.99 -8.13 -2.04
N VAL A 213 0.69 -6.89 -2.40
CA VAL A 213 -0.58 -6.25 -2.12
C VAL A 213 -1.20 -5.76 -3.42
N LYS A 214 -2.49 -6.00 -3.58
CA LYS A 214 -3.29 -5.30 -4.58
C LYS A 214 -3.67 -3.94 -4.06
N TRP A 215 -3.65 -2.96 -4.95
CA TRP A 215 -4.05 -1.61 -4.63
C TRP A 215 -5.29 -1.19 -5.41
N THR A 216 -6.10 -0.32 -4.82
CA THR A 216 -7.30 0.22 -5.45
C THR A 216 -7.41 1.69 -5.12
N ALA A 217 -7.35 2.53 -6.14
CA ALA A 217 -7.61 3.96 -6.03
C ALA A 217 -9.09 4.22 -6.33
N ASN A 218 -9.96 3.80 -5.41
CA ASN A 218 -11.42 4.01 -5.37
C ASN A 218 -12.04 4.46 -6.72
N GLU A 219 -12.10 3.52 -7.67
CA GLU A 219 -12.28 3.78 -9.11
C GLU A 219 -13.58 4.52 -9.45
N LYS A 220 -14.60 4.38 -8.58
CA LYS A 220 -15.91 5.04 -8.74
C LYS A 220 -15.86 6.56 -8.59
N GLN A 221 -14.79 7.11 -8.00
CA GLN A 221 -14.70 8.53 -7.72
C GLN A 221 -13.96 9.30 -8.82
N CYS A 222 -13.05 8.67 -9.60
CA CYS A 222 -12.37 9.39 -10.67
C CYS A 222 -11.70 8.52 -11.76
N GLU A 223 -12.50 7.90 -12.64
CA GLU A 223 -12.00 7.24 -13.85
C GLU A 223 -11.18 8.20 -14.73
N GLY A 224 -11.65 9.44 -14.89
CA GLY A 224 -10.91 10.48 -15.63
C GLY A 224 -9.56 10.86 -15.01
N CYS A 225 -9.36 10.69 -13.70
CA CYS A 225 -8.05 10.91 -13.08
C CYS A 225 -7.03 9.86 -13.56
N MET A 226 -7.46 8.60 -13.63
CA MET A 226 -6.63 7.50 -14.10
C MET A 226 -6.24 7.70 -15.56
N GLU A 227 -7.21 7.98 -16.43
CA GLU A 227 -6.97 8.21 -17.86
C GLU A 227 -6.06 9.41 -18.14
N SER A 228 -6.20 10.45 -17.32
CA SER A 228 -5.46 11.70 -17.53
C SER A 228 -4.10 11.76 -16.85
N GLY A 229 -3.75 10.75 -16.06
CA GLY A 229 -2.54 10.76 -15.23
C GLY A 229 -2.60 11.83 -14.14
N GLY A 230 -3.77 12.06 -13.55
CA GLY A 230 -3.99 13.05 -12.49
C GLY A 230 -4.16 14.49 -12.97
N ARG A 231 -4.38 14.72 -14.27
CA ARG A 231 -4.68 16.08 -14.80
C ARG A 231 -6.13 16.51 -14.55
N TYR A 232 -7.04 15.54 -14.42
CA TYR A 232 -8.40 15.77 -13.92
C TYR A 232 -8.48 15.30 -12.48
N VAL A 233 -9.29 15.99 -11.67
CA VAL A 233 -9.63 15.59 -10.30
C VAL A 233 -11.13 15.67 -10.10
N SER A 234 -11.69 14.67 -9.41
CA SER A 234 -13.05 14.73 -8.89
C SER A 234 -13.04 15.54 -7.59
N PHE A 235 -13.58 16.75 -7.60
CA PHE A 235 -13.92 17.44 -6.36
C PHE A 235 -15.26 16.91 -5.85
N PHE A 236 -15.28 16.42 -4.61
CA PHE A 236 -16.51 16.43 -3.82
C PHE A 236 -16.50 17.72 -3.01
N GLU A 237 -17.49 18.60 -3.24
CA GLU A 237 -18.00 19.48 -2.19
C GLU A 237 -18.98 18.71 -1.30
#